data_AF-A0A1Z5IBN9-F1
#
_entry.id   AF-A0A1Z5IBN9-F1
#
_cell.length_a   1.000
_cell.length_b   1.000
_cell.length_c   1.000
_cell.angle_alpha   90.00
_cell.angle_beta   90.00
_cell.angle_gamma   90.00
#
_symmetry.space_group_name_H-M   'P 1'
#
loop_
_entity.id
_entity.type
_entity.pdbx_description
1 polymer ?
#
loop_
_entity_poly.entity_id
_entity_poly.type
_entity_poly.pdbx_seq_one_letter_code
_entity_poly.pdbx_strand_id
1 'polypeptide(L)'
;MSRLSMEPEEIIEQFGLPSVKHIIASLAIPQATLDKEIACAKDYHKQGNNPPSYLSVRSISEVIEDEYDNFVERLYRQGETEIAYDDLLNSFKQQLNRQLAGFVVVKNTGRAYVPDENDQTALKL
;
A
#
# COMPACT_ATOMS: atom_id res chain seq x y z
N MET A 1 8.47 28.48 5.59
CA MET A 1 8.85 28.29 4.17
C MET A 1 8.13 27.06 3.67
N SER A 2 7.26 27.18 2.67
CA SER A 2 6.69 26.01 2.00
C SER A 2 7.82 25.31 1.24
N ARG A 3 8.18 24.08 1.61
CA ARG A 3 9.02 23.25 0.74
C ARG A 3 8.27 23.08 -0.59
N LEU A 4 8.96 23.26 -1.71
CA LEU A 4 8.40 23.02 -3.06
C LEU A 4 7.93 21.56 -3.13
N SER A 5 6.83 21.26 -3.83
CA SER A 5 6.46 19.88 -4.09
C SER A 5 7.57 19.22 -4.90
N MET A 6 8.01 18.06 -4.42
CA MET A 6 9.06 17.25 -5.02
C MET A 6 8.49 15.85 -5.13
N GLU A 7 8.77 15.18 -6.25
CA GLU A 7 8.25 13.83 -6.47
C GLU A 7 8.91 12.84 -5.49
N PRO A 8 8.22 11.76 -5.09
CA PRO A 8 8.76 10.76 -4.16
C PRO A 8 10.15 10.24 -4.56
N GLU A 9 10.39 9.96 -5.84
CA GLU A 9 11.66 9.47 -6.35
C GLU A 9 12.78 10.49 -6.20
N GLU A 10 12.48 11.77 -6.44
CA GLU A 10 13.44 12.86 -6.26
C GLU A 10 13.82 13.01 -4.78
N ILE A 11 12.84 12.88 -3.87
CA ILE A 11 13.09 12.89 -2.41
C ILE A 11 13.97 11.69 -2.03
N ILE A 12 13.64 10.48 -2.53
CA ILE A 12 14.42 9.26 -2.26
C ILE A 12 15.87 9.44 -2.67
N GLU A 13 16.10 9.93 -3.89
CA GLU A 13 17.45 10.15 -4.42
C GLU A 13 18.20 11.24 -3.63
N GLN A 14 17.56 12.39 -3.40
CA GLN A 14 18.19 13.53 -2.73
C GLN A 14 18.60 13.22 -1.29
N PHE A 15 17.77 12.48 -0.55
CA PHE A 15 17.99 12.20 0.87
C PHE A 15 18.57 10.80 1.13
N GLY A 16 18.87 10.03 0.08
CA GLY A 16 19.42 8.68 0.20
C GLY A 16 18.48 7.71 0.93
N LEU A 17 17.16 7.92 0.78
CA LEU A 17 16.18 7.00 1.36
C LEU A 17 16.17 5.68 0.57
N PRO A 18 15.68 4.58 1.16
CA PRO A 18 15.51 3.34 0.43
C PRO A 18 14.52 3.49 -0.72
N SER A 19 14.76 2.80 -1.84
CA SER A 19 13.77 2.72 -2.92
C SER A 19 12.59 1.82 -2.52
N VAL A 20 11.45 1.98 -3.19
CA VAL A 20 10.27 1.11 -2.99
C VAL A 20 10.61 -0.37 -3.17
N LYS A 21 11.45 -0.71 -4.16
CA LYS A 21 11.91 -2.09 -4.39
C LYS A 21 12.69 -2.63 -3.20
N HIS A 22 13.54 -1.80 -2.58
CA HIS A 22 14.28 -2.19 -1.39
C HIS A 22 13.35 -2.37 -0.19
N ILE A 23 12.35 -1.48 -0.02
CA ILE A 23 11.35 -1.59 1.05
C ILE A 23 10.54 -2.88 0.90
N ILE A 24 9.99 -3.16 -0.28
CA ILE A 24 9.23 -4.39 -0.54
C ILE A 24 10.07 -5.64 -0.23
N ALA A 25 11.34 -5.67 -0.65
CA ALA A 25 12.24 -6.77 -0.33
C ALA A 25 12.45 -6.93 1.20
N SER A 26 12.53 -5.81 1.93
CA SER A 26 12.76 -5.77 3.37
C SER A 26 11.53 -6.13 4.21
N LEU A 27 10.33 -6.06 3.63
CA LEU A 27 9.10 -6.55 4.25
C LEU A 27 9.04 -8.10 4.28
N ALA A 28 9.86 -8.78 3.47
CA ALA A 28 9.92 -10.24 3.38
C ALA A 28 8.56 -10.91 3.08
N ILE A 29 7.68 -10.21 2.35
CA ILE A 29 6.39 -10.72 1.91
C ILE A 29 6.61 -11.60 0.68
N PRO A 30 6.06 -12.84 0.63
CA PRO A 30 6.16 -13.68 -0.56
C PRO A 30 5.52 -13.02 -1.79
N GLN A 31 6.12 -13.18 -2.98
CA GLN A 31 5.58 -12.60 -4.23
C GLN A 31 4.12 -13.01 -4.48
N ALA A 32 3.77 -14.27 -4.24
CA ALA A 32 2.39 -14.76 -4.37
C ALA A 32 1.40 -14.06 -3.42
N THR A 33 1.87 -13.43 -2.35
CA THR A 33 1.04 -12.56 -1.50
C THR A 33 0.99 -11.15 -2.07
N LEU A 34 2.13 -10.60 -2.53
CA LEU A 34 2.19 -9.28 -3.17
C LEU A 34 1.27 -9.16 -4.40
N ASP A 35 1.13 -10.25 -5.16
CA ASP A 35 0.29 -10.31 -6.36
C ASP A 35 -1.21 -10.45 -6.06
N LYS A 36 -1.60 -10.64 -4.78
CA LYS A 36 -3.02 -10.77 -4.43
C LYS A 36 -3.74 -9.47 -4.68
N GLU A 37 -4.96 -9.60 -5.20
CA GLU A 37 -5.87 -8.49 -5.38
C GLU A 37 -6.56 -8.17 -4.06
N ILE A 38 -6.55 -6.89 -3.70
CA ILE A 38 -7.23 -6.36 -2.53
C ILE A 38 -8.12 -5.18 -2.93
N ALA A 39 -9.14 -4.92 -2.13
CA ALA A 39 -9.98 -3.74 -2.28
C ALA A 39 -10.33 -3.16 -0.92
N CYS A 40 -10.61 -1.85 -0.88
CA CYS A 40 -11.07 -1.22 0.36
C CYS A 40 -12.46 -1.76 0.71
N ALA A 41 -12.66 -2.19 1.96
CA ALA A 41 -13.90 -2.80 2.42
C ALA A 41 -15.13 -1.89 2.19
N LYS A 42 -14.93 -0.57 2.25
CA LYS A 42 -15.98 0.44 2.04
C LYS A 42 -16.44 0.57 0.58
N ASP A 43 -15.66 0.06 -0.37
CA ASP A 43 -15.93 0.19 -1.81
C ASP A 43 -16.77 -0.97 -2.35
N TYR A 44 -17.31 -1.83 -1.47
CA TYR A 44 -18.25 -2.88 -1.86
C TYR A 44 -19.64 -2.30 -2.10
N HIS A 45 -20.14 -2.36 -3.34
CA HIS A 45 -21.45 -1.83 -3.66
C HIS A 45 -22.14 -2.55 -4.81
N LYS A 46 -23.45 -2.33 -4.90
CA LYS A 46 -24.30 -2.82 -5.99
C LYS A 46 -24.59 -1.69 -6.96
N GLN A 47 -24.22 -1.85 -8.23
CA GLN A 47 -24.49 -0.88 -9.29
C GLN A 47 -25.58 -1.41 -10.24
N GLY A 48 -26.79 -0.87 -10.14
CA GLY A 48 -27.92 -1.26 -10.97
C GLY A 48 -28.28 -2.74 -10.85
N ASN A 49 -28.37 -3.44 -11.98
CA ASN A 49 -28.71 -4.87 -12.06
C ASN A 49 -27.49 -5.80 -11.96
N ASN A 50 -26.27 -5.25 -11.81
CA ASN A 50 -25.08 -6.08 -11.65
C ASN A 50 -25.02 -6.71 -10.25
N PRO A 51 -24.34 -7.86 -10.11
CA PRO A 51 -23.98 -8.38 -8.80
C PRO A 51 -23.16 -7.35 -8.01
N PRO A 52 -23.28 -7.30 -6.67
CA PRO A 52 -22.41 -6.46 -5.85
C PRO A 52 -20.93 -6.80 -6.08
N SER A 53 -20.08 -5.78 -6.18
CA SER A 53 -18.66 -5.90 -6.52
C SER A 53 -17.85 -4.82 -5.83
N TYR A 54 -16.56 -5.11 -5.60
CA TYR A 54 -15.55 -4.07 -5.40
C TYR A 54 -15.20 -3.41 -6.73
N LEU A 55 -14.89 -2.10 -6.72
CA LEU A 55 -14.43 -1.34 -7.89
C LEU A 55 -12.97 -0.89 -7.82
N SER A 56 -12.46 -0.59 -6.62
CA SER A 56 -11.08 -0.13 -6.40
C SER A 56 -10.13 -1.30 -6.12
N VAL A 57 -10.05 -2.24 -7.06
CA VAL A 57 -9.22 -3.45 -6.92
C VAL A 57 -7.81 -3.16 -7.39
N ARG A 58 -6.83 -3.50 -6.56
CA ARG A 58 -5.39 -3.30 -6.82
C ARG A 58 -4.59 -4.42 -6.19
N SER A 59 -3.35 -4.64 -6.63
CA SER A 59 -2.47 -5.61 -5.96
C SER A 59 -1.98 -5.08 -4.60
N ILE A 60 -1.54 -5.99 -3.73
CA ILE A 60 -0.86 -5.59 -2.49
C ILE A 60 0.41 -4.78 -2.80
N SER A 61 1.17 -5.14 -3.86
CA SER A 61 2.37 -4.41 -4.22
C SER A 61 2.09 -2.95 -4.61
N GLU A 62 1.04 -2.69 -5.40
CA GLU A 62 0.64 -1.34 -5.80
C GLU A 62 0.26 -0.49 -4.57
N VAL A 63 -0.43 -1.11 -3.60
CA VAL A 63 -0.82 -0.40 -2.37
C VAL A 63 0.40 -0.09 -1.49
N ILE A 64 1.41 -0.97 -1.44
CA ILE A 64 2.66 -0.71 -0.72
C ILE A 64 3.46 0.42 -1.38
N GLU A 65 3.51 0.45 -2.72
CA GLU A 65 4.17 1.50 -3.50
C GLU A 65 3.55 2.87 -3.24
N ASP A 66 2.24 3.00 -3.46
CA ASP A 66 1.49 4.24 -3.16
C ASP A 66 1.70 4.70 -1.70
N GLU A 67 1.64 3.77 -0.74
CA GLU A 67 1.77 4.11 0.67
C GLU A 67 3.20 4.57 1.01
N TYR A 68 4.21 4.01 0.35
CA TYR A 68 5.60 4.42 0.54
C TYR A 68 5.86 5.79 -0.05
N ASP A 69 5.31 6.09 -1.22
CA ASP A 69 5.40 7.42 -1.85
C ASP A 69 4.78 8.49 -0.94
N ASN A 70 3.56 8.22 -0.45
CA ASN A 70 2.88 9.09 0.51
C ASN A 70 3.68 9.26 1.82
N PHE A 71 4.33 8.20 2.28
CA PHE A 71 5.18 8.23 3.47
C PHE A 71 6.42 9.11 3.27
N VAL A 72 7.12 8.96 2.15
CA VAL A 72 8.30 9.76 1.79
C VAL A 72 7.94 11.23 1.63
N GLU A 73 6.87 11.54 0.91
CA GLU A 73 6.37 12.90 0.78
C GLU A 73 6.10 13.54 2.16
N ARG A 74 5.49 12.77 3.07
CA ARG A 74 5.20 13.27 4.42
C ARG A 74 6.48 13.57 5.19
N LEU A 75 7.47 12.67 5.19
CA LEU A 75 8.77 12.91 5.83
C LEU A 75 9.41 14.19 5.28
N TYR A 76 9.39 14.38 3.97
CA TYR A 76 9.93 15.58 3.34
C TYR A 76 9.19 16.84 3.75
N ARG A 77 7.86 16.84 3.79
CA ARG A 77 7.07 18.01 4.22
C ARG A 77 7.31 18.34 5.70
N GLN A 78 7.59 17.33 6.53
CA GLN A 78 7.85 17.48 7.97
C GLN A 78 9.31 17.82 8.29
N GLY A 79 10.24 17.60 7.35
CA GLY A 79 11.67 17.78 7.60
C GLY A 79 12.32 16.60 8.32
N GLU A 80 11.71 15.41 8.24
CA GLU A 80 12.12 14.20 8.94
C GLU A 80 12.82 13.19 7.99
N THR A 81 13.47 13.69 6.93
CA THR A 81 14.17 12.85 5.95
C THR A 81 15.52 12.33 6.46
N GLU A 82 16.07 12.92 7.52
CA GLU A 82 17.21 12.39 8.27
C GLU A 82 16.73 11.37 9.31
N ILE A 83 16.43 10.15 8.85
CA ILE A 83 15.89 9.06 9.67
C ILE A 83 16.74 7.81 9.50
N ALA A 84 17.00 7.09 10.61
CA ALA A 84 17.69 5.81 10.56
C ALA A 84 16.83 4.77 9.83
N TYR A 85 17.47 3.89 9.07
CA TYR A 85 16.77 2.89 8.25
C TYR A 85 15.78 2.02 9.05
N ASP A 86 16.18 1.55 10.23
CA ASP A 86 15.32 0.71 11.08
C ASP A 86 14.08 1.48 11.58
N ASP A 87 14.26 2.75 11.96
CA ASP A 87 13.16 3.62 12.40
C ASP A 87 12.21 3.95 11.24
N LEU A 88 12.77 4.19 10.05
CA LEU A 88 12.02 4.40 8.82
C LEU A 88 11.16 3.18 8.51
N LEU A 89 11.77 1.99 8.48
CA LEU A 89 11.07 0.74 8.16
C LEU A 89 9.98 0.42 9.18
N ASN A 90 10.26 0.62 10.47
CA ASN A 90 9.26 0.40 11.53
C ASN A 90 8.09 1.39 11.43
N SER A 91 8.38 2.67 11.19
CA SER A 91 7.36 3.71 11.03
C SER A 91 6.48 3.44 9.81
N PHE A 92 7.10 3.04 8.70
CA PHE A 92 6.40 2.65 7.49
C PHE A 92 5.51 1.42 7.73
N LYS A 93 6.02 0.35 8.35
CA LYS A 93 5.23 -0.84 8.71
C LYS A 93 4.01 -0.49 9.55
N GLN A 94 4.13 0.40 10.54
CA GLN A 94 3.00 0.83 11.36
C GLN A 94 1.95 1.61 10.58
N GLN A 95 2.36 2.41 9.60
CA GLN A 95 1.44 3.11 8.71
C GLN A 95 0.76 2.14 7.74
N LEU A 96 1.54 1.29 7.10
CA LEU A 96 1.05 0.27 6.17
C LEU A 96 0.06 -0.68 6.86
N ASN A 97 0.32 -1.09 8.11
CA ASN A 97 -0.63 -1.90 8.89
C ASN A 97 -1.96 -1.20 9.16
N ARG A 98 -1.93 0.12 9.43
CA ARG A 98 -3.16 0.91 9.59
C ARG A 98 -3.94 1.00 8.29
N GLN A 99 -3.24 1.15 7.17
CA GLN A 99 -3.85 1.22 5.85
C GLN A 99 -4.45 -0.13 5.44
N LEU A 100 -3.68 -1.21 5.51
CA LEU A 100 -4.09 -2.57 5.13
C LEU A 100 -5.25 -3.11 5.97
N ALA A 101 -5.44 -2.65 7.20
CA ALA A 101 -6.61 -3.01 8.02
C ALA A 101 -7.96 -2.61 7.40
N GLY A 102 -7.97 -1.65 6.46
CA GLY A 102 -9.17 -1.24 5.72
C GLY A 102 -9.44 -2.06 4.45
N PHE A 103 -8.58 -3.03 4.12
CA PHE A 103 -8.66 -3.82 2.90
C PHE A 103 -9.10 -5.25 3.15
N VAL A 104 -9.63 -5.88 2.11
CA VAL A 104 -9.94 -7.31 2.06
C VAL A 104 -9.33 -7.91 0.80
N VAL A 105 -8.92 -9.18 0.88
CA VAL A 105 -8.53 -9.95 -0.29
C VAL A 105 -9.77 -10.25 -1.12
N VAL A 106 -9.68 -10.03 -2.42
CA VAL A 106 -10.77 -10.25 -3.36
C VAL A 106 -10.34 -11.22 -4.44
N LYS A 107 -11.33 -11.81 -5.11
CA LYS A 107 -11.14 -12.62 -6.31
C LYS A 107 -12.04 -12.17 -7.43
N ASN A 108 -11.54 -12.25 -8.65
CA ASN A 108 -12.32 -12.05 -9.86
C ASN A 108 -13.14 -13.31 -10.21
N THR A 109 -14.45 -13.17 -10.29
CA THR A 109 -15.38 -14.25 -10.70
C THR A 109 -15.73 -14.23 -12.19
N GLY A 110 -15.11 -13.33 -12.96
CA GLY A 110 -15.45 -13.00 -14.35
C GLY A 110 -16.63 -12.04 -14.50
N ARG A 111 -17.40 -11.80 -13.43
CA ARG A 111 -18.56 -10.86 -13.42
C ARG A 111 -18.47 -9.79 -12.33
N ALA A 112 -17.70 -10.05 -11.28
CA ALA A 112 -17.53 -9.18 -10.13
C ALA A 112 -16.25 -9.56 -9.38
N TYR A 113 -15.71 -8.59 -8.65
CA TYR A 113 -14.74 -8.80 -7.60
C TYR A 113 -15.47 -8.94 -6.27
N VAL A 114 -15.30 -10.10 -5.63
CA VAL A 114 -15.97 -10.45 -4.36
C VAL A 114 -14.92 -10.85 -3.33
N PRO A 115 -15.22 -10.79 -2.02
CA PRO A 115 -14.30 -11.26 -1.00
C PRO A 115 -13.89 -12.72 -1.29
N ASP A 116 -12.60 -13.04 -1.13
CA ASP A 116 -12.18 -14.43 -1.14
C ASP A 116 -12.23 -15.01 0.27
N GLU A 117 -13.38 -15.56 0.64
CA GLU A 117 -13.63 -16.13 1.98
C GLU A 117 -12.74 -17.33 2.33
N ASN A 118 -12.11 -17.95 1.32
CA ASN A 118 -11.16 -19.04 1.51
C ASN A 118 -9.71 -18.54 1.69
N ASP A 119 -9.47 -17.25 1.47
CA ASP A 119 -8.14 -16.66 1.60
C ASP A 119 -7.88 -16.25 3.05
N GLN A 120 -6.81 -16.80 3.63
CA GLN A 120 -6.39 -16.52 5.00
C GLN A 120 -5.17 -15.59 5.08
N THR A 121 -4.82 -14.91 3.99
CA THR A 121 -3.74 -13.92 4.03
C THR A 121 -4.09 -12.83 5.03
N ALA A 122 -3.28 -12.75 6.09
CA ALA A 122 -3.34 -11.66 7.03
C ALA A 122 -2.74 -10.42 6.36
N LEU A 123 -3.57 -9.39 6.13
CA LEU A 123 -3.15 -8.09 5.62
C LEU A 123 -2.55 -7.24 6.75
N LYS A 124 -1.50 -7.77 7.37
CA LYS A 124 -0.71 -7.10 8.42
C LYS A 124 0.71 -7.67 8.45
N LEU A 125 1.66 -6.82 8.83
CA LEU A 125 3.09 -7.06 8.92
C LEU A 125 3.56 -7.08 10.37
#